data_AF-A0A7C3VGD0-F1
#
_entry.id   AF-A0A7C3VGD0-F1
#
_cell.length_a   1.000
_cell.length_b   1.000
_cell.length_c   1.000
_cell.angle_alpha   90.00
_cell.angle_beta   90.00
_cell.angle_gamma   90.00
#
_symmetry.space_group_name_H-M   'P 1'
#
loop_
_entity.id
_entity.type
_entity.pdbx_description
1 polymer ?
#
loop_
_entity_poly.entity_id
_entity_poly.type
_entity_poly.pdbx_seq_one_letter_code
_entity_poly.pdbx_strand_id
1 'polypeptide(L)'
;MFERFKKSSDGFTLMEIIVAMIVVGILSAGGLMVYNGLIGSSNVTAAVQSITKIESAVNSYIQVNGGSIIPPPGVSLPYAMQEDNLLPASWTVSGNDVTPPNPGFIEGYVISANSNPGQYTYIIGINAPQMTNAQALNICNSLENSISGVSASGNAVFNIGGGQTCLSDLFNGNAADANNSAFQGNLTFTFN
;
A
#
# COMPACT_ATOMS: atom_id res chain seq x y z
N MET A 1 -27.76 49.54 48.55
CA MET A 1 -28.02 49.95 47.15
C MET A 1 -27.32 48.94 46.27
N PHE A 2 -28.04 47.95 45.74
CA PHE A 2 -27.48 46.91 44.89
C PHE A 2 -28.00 47.10 43.46
N GLU A 3 -27.11 47.51 42.56
CA GLU A 3 -27.37 47.60 41.13
C GLU A 3 -27.64 46.21 40.56
N ARG A 4 -28.78 46.05 39.90
CA ARG A 4 -29.11 44.84 39.15
C ARG A 4 -28.42 44.91 37.79
N PHE A 5 -27.45 44.02 37.56
CA PHE A 5 -26.94 43.71 36.22
C PHE A 5 -28.09 43.17 35.35
N LYS A 6 -28.56 43.99 34.41
CA LYS A 6 -29.53 43.58 33.39
C LYS A 6 -28.78 42.74 32.35
N LYS A 7 -28.76 41.42 32.54
CA LYS A 7 -28.23 40.48 31.56
C LYS A 7 -29.23 40.36 30.41
N SER A 8 -28.90 40.94 29.25
CA SER A 8 -29.65 40.73 28.02
C SER A 8 -29.56 39.24 27.66
N SER A 9 -30.63 38.52 27.97
CA SER A 9 -30.81 37.12 27.63
C SER A 9 -31.55 37.05 26.30
N ASP A 10 -30.87 37.41 25.20
CA ASP A 10 -31.29 36.92 23.89
C ASP A 10 -30.95 35.43 23.85
N GLY A 11 -31.94 34.62 24.24
CA GLY A 11 -31.86 33.17 24.14
C GLY A 11 -31.93 32.76 22.68
N PHE A 12 -31.10 31.81 22.27
CA PHE A 12 -31.17 31.18 20.95
C PHE A 12 -32.60 30.75 20.68
N THR A 13 -33.13 31.15 19.53
CA THR A 13 -34.48 30.79 19.14
C THR A 13 -34.56 29.28 18.90
N LEU A 14 -35.71 28.67 19.21
CA LEU A 14 -35.93 27.25 18.95
C LEU A 14 -35.68 26.92 17.46
N MET A 15 -36.01 27.87 16.58
CA MET A 15 -35.77 27.74 15.14
C MET A 15 -34.28 27.74 14.77
N GLU A 16 -33.44 28.58 15.39
CA GLU A 16 -31.98 28.54 15.15
C GLU A 16 -31.38 27.19 15.50
N ILE A 17 -31.83 26.56 16.59
CA ILE A 17 -31.34 25.25 16.99
C ILE A 17 -31.78 24.17 16.00
N ILE A 18 -33.02 24.23 15.49
CA ILE A 18 -33.51 23.28 14.46
C ILE A 18 -32.69 23.41 13.17
N VAL A 19 -32.49 24.63 12.67
CA VAL A 19 -31.71 24.87 11.44
C VAL A 19 -30.26 24.41 11.62
N ALA A 20 -29.64 24.71 12.77
CA ALA A 20 -28.29 24.27 13.06
C ALA A 20 -28.18 22.73 13.06
N MET A 21 -29.13 22.02 13.65
CA MET A 21 -29.15 20.54 13.63
C MET A 21 -29.31 19.97 12.22
N ILE A 22 -30.14 20.58 11.38
CA ILE A 22 -30.31 20.15 9.97
C ILE A 22 -29.00 20.32 9.21
N VAL A 23 -28.33 21.46 9.36
CA VAL A 23 -27.05 21.74 8.69
C VAL A 23 -25.96 20.75 9.16
N VAL A 24 -25.85 20.49 10.46
CA VAL A 24 -24.90 19.50 11.00
C VAL A 24 -25.23 18.09 10.50
N GLY A 25 -26.51 17.73 10.38
CA GLY A 25 -26.93 16.45 9.82
C GLY A 25 -26.49 16.23 8.37
N ILE A 26 -26.64 17.25 7.52
CA ILE A 26 -26.22 17.18 6.10
C ILE A 26 -24.69 17.13 6.01
N LEU A 27 -23.98 17.98 6.76
CA LEU A 27 -22.52 18.02 6.74
C LEU A 27 -21.87 16.74 7.27
N SER A 28 -22.41 16.15 8.33
CA SER A 28 -21.90 14.89 8.89
C SER A 28 -22.11 13.71 7.94
N ALA A 29 -23.24 13.65 7.24
CA ALA A 29 -23.51 12.60 6.24
C ALA A 29 -22.58 12.70 5.02
N GLY A 30 -22.34 13.91 4.49
CA GLY A 30 -21.43 14.12 3.35
C GLY A 30 -19.95 13.93 3.68
N GLY A 31 -19.53 14.32 4.90
CA GLY A 31 -18.12 14.26 5.31
C GLY A 31 -17.54 12.85 5.39
N LEU A 32 -18.34 11.85 5.77
CA LEU A 32 -17.88 10.47 5.92
C LEU A 32 -17.53 9.79 4.58
N MET A 33 -18.28 10.07 3.51
CA MET A 33 -18.04 9.43 2.21
C MET A 33 -16.73 9.91 1.56
N VAL A 34 -16.43 11.21 1.68
CA VAL A 34 -15.19 11.80 1.13
C VAL A 34 -13.96 11.31 1.90
N TYR A 35 -14.08 11.13 3.21
CA TYR A 35 -12.98 10.68 4.07
C TYR A 35 -12.50 9.25 3.71
N ASN A 36 -13.43 8.34 3.44
CA ASN A 36 -13.11 6.95 3.06
C ASN A 36 -12.38 6.87 1.70
N GLY A 37 -12.75 7.70 0.73
CA GLY A 37 -12.07 7.77 -0.57
C GLY A 37 -10.64 8.31 -0.47
N LEU A 38 -10.43 9.33 0.36
CA LEU A 38 -9.10 9.94 0.56
C LEU A 38 -8.12 8.97 1.24
N ILE A 39 -8.57 8.28 2.30
CA ILE A 39 -7.74 7.27 2.99
C ILE A 39 -7.34 6.14 2.05
N GLY A 40 -8.29 5.66 1.24
CA GLY A 40 -8.02 4.59 0.26
C GLY A 40 -6.88 4.95 -0.70
N SER A 41 -6.85 6.20 -1.19
CA SER A 41 -5.80 6.69 -2.08
C SER A 41 -4.46 6.91 -1.37
N SER A 42 -4.45 7.50 -0.16
CA SER A 42 -3.20 7.73 0.59
C SER A 42 -2.50 6.42 0.94
N ASN A 43 -3.29 5.41 1.29
CA ASN A 43 -2.84 4.06 1.56
C ASN A 43 -2.15 3.44 0.32
N VAL A 44 -2.79 3.50 -0.85
CA VAL A 44 -2.19 3.04 -2.11
C VAL A 44 -0.89 3.78 -2.42
N THR A 45 -0.86 5.10 -2.26
CA THR A 45 0.37 5.89 -2.48
C THR A 45 1.49 5.50 -1.52
N ALA A 46 1.19 5.28 -0.24
CA ALA A 46 2.17 4.82 0.75
C ALA A 46 2.72 3.42 0.41
N ALA A 47 1.86 2.53 -0.08
CA ALA A 47 2.25 1.20 -0.55
C ALA A 47 3.24 1.29 -1.70
N VAL A 48 2.89 2.04 -2.75
CA VAL A 48 3.73 2.24 -3.94
C VAL A 48 5.08 2.85 -3.55
N GLN A 49 5.09 3.89 -2.71
CA GLN A 49 6.34 4.51 -2.24
C GLN A 49 7.23 3.52 -1.48
N SER A 50 6.64 2.64 -0.68
CA SER A 50 7.40 1.62 0.07
C SER A 50 7.99 0.58 -0.88
N ILE A 51 7.24 0.13 -1.89
CA ILE A 51 7.72 -0.80 -2.91
C ILE A 51 8.85 -0.18 -3.74
N THR A 52 8.71 1.06 -4.19
CA THR A 52 9.77 1.76 -4.93
C THR A 52 11.04 1.95 -4.09
N LYS A 53 10.91 2.16 -2.77
CA LYS A 53 12.07 2.20 -1.86
C LYS A 53 12.75 0.85 -1.74
N ILE A 54 11.97 -0.23 -1.65
CA ILE A 54 12.50 -1.59 -1.63
C ILE A 54 13.23 -1.89 -2.94
N GLU A 55 12.61 -1.60 -4.09
CA GLU A 55 13.21 -1.74 -5.42
C GLU A 55 14.54 -0.97 -5.52
N SER A 56 14.57 0.29 -5.09
CA SER A 56 15.81 1.10 -5.06
C SER A 56 16.89 0.48 -4.18
N ALA A 57 16.50 -0.06 -3.02
CA ALA A 57 17.41 -0.73 -2.11
C ALA A 57 17.94 -2.05 -2.70
N VAL A 58 17.11 -2.83 -3.40
CA VAL A 58 17.53 -4.06 -4.11
C VAL A 58 18.50 -3.69 -5.24
N ASN A 59 18.18 -2.68 -6.04
CA ASN A 59 19.05 -2.20 -7.11
C ASN A 59 20.40 -1.70 -6.58
N SER A 60 20.40 -1.05 -5.42
CA SER A 60 21.64 -0.63 -4.74
C SER A 60 22.43 -1.84 -4.23
N TYR A 61 21.74 -2.85 -3.70
CA TYR A 61 22.36 -4.10 -3.24
C TYR A 61 23.08 -4.81 -4.38
N ILE A 62 22.42 -4.94 -5.53
CA ILE A 62 22.99 -5.54 -6.74
C ILE A 62 24.26 -4.78 -7.16
N GLN A 63 24.24 -3.44 -7.11
CA GLN A 63 25.40 -2.62 -7.49
C GLN A 63 26.60 -2.82 -6.56
N VAL A 64 26.39 -2.87 -5.25
CA VAL A 64 27.49 -3.03 -4.28
C VAL A 64 28.00 -4.47 -4.20
N ASN A 65 27.17 -5.46 -4.52
CA ASN A 65 27.52 -6.89 -4.52
C ASN A 65 27.96 -7.41 -5.90
N GLY A 66 28.50 -6.54 -6.76
CA GLY A 66 29.12 -6.93 -8.02
C GLY A 66 28.14 -7.52 -9.05
N GLY A 67 26.87 -7.12 -8.99
CA GLY A 67 25.81 -7.60 -9.86
C GLY A 67 25.03 -8.81 -9.33
N SER A 68 25.35 -9.31 -8.12
CA SER A 68 24.61 -10.41 -7.51
C SER A 68 23.44 -9.91 -6.67
N ILE A 69 22.24 -10.46 -6.91
CA ILE A 69 21.07 -10.30 -6.05
C ILE A 69 20.99 -11.38 -4.95
N ILE A 70 21.87 -12.39 -5.02
CA ILE A 70 21.82 -13.53 -4.12
C ILE A 70 22.66 -13.19 -2.89
N PRO A 71 22.05 -13.15 -1.69
CA PRO A 71 22.77 -12.94 -0.46
C PRO A 71 23.65 -14.17 -0.11
N PRO A 72 24.63 -14.01 0.80
CA PRO A 72 25.40 -15.13 1.31
C PRO A 72 24.52 -16.27 1.84
N PRO A 73 24.99 -17.54 1.75
CA PRO A 73 24.23 -18.68 2.24
C PRO A 73 23.81 -18.50 3.70
N GLY A 74 22.52 -18.74 3.99
CA GLY A 74 21.95 -18.61 5.34
C GLY A 74 21.47 -17.21 5.71
N VAL A 75 21.60 -16.24 4.79
CA VAL A 75 21.11 -14.86 4.97
C VAL A 75 19.98 -14.58 3.99
N SER A 76 18.91 -13.93 4.43
CA SER A 76 17.83 -13.47 3.55
C SER A 76 18.22 -12.17 2.86
N LEU A 77 17.66 -11.91 1.67
CA LEU A 77 17.96 -10.69 0.92
C LEU A 77 17.64 -9.41 1.73
N PRO A 78 16.47 -9.30 2.40
CA PRO A 78 16.19 -8.19 3.30
C PRO A 78 17.23 -7.96 4.39
N TYR A 79 17.74 -9.03 4.98
CA TYR A 79 18.71 -8.93 6.07
C TYR A 79 20.04 -8.40 5.52
N ALA A 80 20.50 -8.92 4.38
CA ALA A 80 21.71 -8.41 3.73
C ALA A 80 21.58 -6.94 3.35
N MET A 81 20.41 -6.51 2.85
CA MET A 81 20.13 -5.11 2.56
C MET A 81 20.11 -4.22 3.81
N GLN A 82 19.70 -4.75 4.96
CA GLN A 82 19.71 -4.01 6.22
C GLN A 82 21.13 -3.83 6.75
N GLU A 83 21.97 -4.86 6.69
CA GLU A 83 23.40 -4.78 7.05
C GLU A 83 24.14 -3.73 6.19
N ASP A 84 23.81 -3.64 4.91
CA ASP A 84 24.36 -2.65 3.98
C ASP A 84 23.73 -1.24 4.14
N ASN A 85 22.84 -1.04 5.12
CA ASN A 85 22.10 0.22 5.36
C ASN A 85 21.29 0.72 4.15
N LEU A 86 20.82 -0.18 3.29
CA LEU A 86 20.04 0.15 2.09
C LEU A 86 18.55 0.30 2.39
N LEU A 87 18.05 -0.39 3.42
CA LEU A 87 16.71 -0.20 3.94
C LEU A 87 16.69 0.91 5.01
N PRO A 88 15.60 1.68 5.12
CA PRO A 88 15.46 2.68 6.18
C PRO A 88 15.62 2.04 7.57
N ALA A 89 16.42 2.64 8.45
CA ALA A 89 16.66 2.11 9.80
C ALA A 89 15.40 1.97 10.67
N SER A 90 14.31 2.65 10.31
CA SER A 90 13.02 2.55 10.99
C SER A 90 12.22 1.30 10.60
N TRP A 91 12.67 0.55 9.60
CA TRP A 91 12.01 -0.65 9.12
C TRP A 91 12.56 -1.87 9.86
N THR A 92 11.67 -2.78 10.22
CA THR A 92 12.02 -4.03 10.90
C THR A 92 12.14 -5.13 9.87
N VAL A 93 13.23 -5.90 9.92
CA VAL A 93 13.46 -7.05 9.04
C VAL A 93 13.45 -8.33 9.87
N SER A 94 12.72 -9.34 9.41
CA SER A 94 12.66 -10.66 10.03
C SER A 94 12.61 -11.73 8.94
N GLY A 95 13.74 -12.36 8.65
CA GLY A 95 13.83 -13.30 7.54
C GLY A 95 13.54 -12.60 6.20
N ASN A 96 12.55 -13.08 5.44
CA ASN A 96 12.15 -12.45 4.18
C ASN A 96 11.15 -11.29 4.39
N ASP A 97 10.68 -11.08 5.61
CA ASP A 97 9.68 -10.07 5.93
C ASP A 97 10.32 -8.72 6.25
N VAL A 98 9.73 -7.66 5.71
CA VAL A 98 10.09 -6.27 5.91
C VAL A 98 8.86 -5.49 6.35
N THR A 99 8.90 -4.95 7.56
CA THR A 99 7.77 -4.25 8.18
C THR A 99 8.10 -2.78 8.37
N PRO A 100 7.40 -1.85 7.71
CA PRO A 100 7.57 -0.42 7.96
C PRO A 100 6.99 -0.02 9.34
N PRO A 101 7.46 1.08 9.95
CA PRO A 101 7.04 1.50 11.29
C PRO A 101 5.58 1.97 11.36
N ASN A 102 4.97 2.29 10.22
CA ASN A 102 3.56 2.62 10.10
C ASN A 102 2.94 1.82 8.94
N PRO A 103 2.55 0.56 9.19
CA PRO A 103 2.09 -0.37 8.15
C PRO A 103 0.79 0.07 7.43
N GLY A 104 -0.02 0.92 8.07
CA GLY A 104 -1.34 1.25 7.52
C GLY A 104 -2.17 -0.03 7.35
N PHE A 105 -2.60 -0.32 6.12
CA PHE A 105 -3.33 -1.55 5.77
C PHE A 105 -2.41 -2.69 5.26
N ILE A 106 -1.11 -2.42 5.09
CA ILE A 106 -0.09 -3.40 4.69
C ILE A 106 0.67 -3.81 5.93
N GLU A 107 0.44 -5.03 6.41
CA GLU A 107 1.11 -5.56 7.60
C GLU A 107 2.62 -5.76 7.37
N GLY A 108 3.03 -6.05 6.14
CA GLY A 108 4.43 -6.21 5.80
C GLY A 108 4.67 -6.55 4.33
N TYR A 109 5.94 -6.54 3.95
CA TYR A 109 6.42 -6.92 2.62
C TYR A 109 7.27 -8.18 2.72
N VAL A 110 7.11 -9.09 1.77
CA VAL A 110 7.97 -10.26 1.63
C VAL A 110 8.90 -10.01 0.45
N ILE A 111 10.22 -10.10 0.64
CA ILE A 111 11.17 -9.97 -0.46
C ILE A 111 11.89 -11.30 -0.64
N SER A 112 11.85 -11.83 -1.85
CA SER A 112 12.57 -13.05 -2.22
C SER A 112 13.28 -12.86 -3.54
N ALA A 113 14.51 -13.36 -3.64
CA ALA A 113 15.22 -13.46 -4.91
C ALA A 113 15.07 -14.86 -5.49
N ASN A 114 15.00 -14.98 -6.81
CA ASN A 114 15.16 -16.24 -7.50
C ASN A 114 16.46 -16.22 -8.32
N SER A 115 17.26 -17.27 -8.15
CA SER A 115 18.58 -17.41 -8.74
C SER A 115 18.52 -18.30 -9.98
N ASN A 116 18.04 -17.76 -11.09
CA ASN A 116 18.26 -18.41 -12.39
C ASN A 116 19.60 -17.92 -12.98
N PRO A 117 20.48 -18.81 -13.47
CA PRO A 117 21.72 -18.39 -14.11
C PRO A 117 21.44 -17.40 -15.26
N GLY A 118 21.93 -16.17 -15.14
CA GLY A 118 21.77 -15.11 -16.15
C GLY A 118 20.47 -14.30 -16.06
N GLN A 119 19.61 -14.54 -15.06
CA GLN A 119 18.41 -13.73 -14.80
C GLN A 119 18.29 -13.44 -13.30
N TYR A 120 18.45 -12.18 -12.92
CA TYR A 120 18.26 -11.73 -11.54
C TYR A 120 16.83 -11.27 -11.38
N THR A 121 15.96 -12.16 -10.91
CA THR A 121 14.56 -11.82 -10.67
C THR A 121 14.30 -11.77 -9.17
N TYR A 122 13.55 -10.78 -8.72
CA TYR A 122 13.09 -10.71 -7.34
C TYR A 122 11.60 -10.44 -7.28
N ILE A 123 11.02 -10.84 -6.16
CA ILE A 123 9.61 -10.78 -5.89
C ILE A 123 9.41 -9.92 -4.65
N ILE A 124 8.50 -8.95 -4.74
CA ILE A 124 7.99 -8.20 -3.60
C ILE A 124 6.54 -8.62 -3.39
N GLY A 125 6.28 -9.36 -2.32
CA GLY A 125 4.95 -9.67 -1.81
C GLY A 125 4.44 -8.60 -0.85
N ILE A 126 3.13 -8.34 -0.88
CA ILE A 126 2.41 -7.52 0.10
C ILE A 126 1.52 -8.45 0.91
N ASN A 127 1.65 -8.40 2.24
CA ASN A 127 0.65 -8.92 3.16
C ASN A 127 -0.27 -7.77 3.59
N ALA A 128 -1.53 -7.78 3.12
CA ALA A 128 -2.50 -6.73 3.42
C ALA A 128 -3.93 -7.32 3.49
N PRO A 129 -4.32 -7.92 4.64
CA PRO A 129 -5.59 -8.63 4.76
C PRO A 129 -6.83 -7.73 4.64
N GLN A 130 -6.65 -6.41 4.77
CA GLN A 130 -7.71 -5.41 4.66
C GLN A 130 -7.73 -4.69 3.30
N MET A 131 -6.88 -5.10 2.36
CA MET A 131 -6.83 -4.51 1.02
C MET A 131 -8.09 -4.87 0.21
N THR A 132 -8.60 -3.94 -0.60
CA THR A 132 -9.67 -4.22 -1.56
C THR A 132 -9.09 -4.54 -2.94
N ASN A 133 -9.87 -5.21 -3.80
CA ASN A 133 -9.45 -5.49 -5.18
C ASN A 133 -9.11 -4.21 -5.95
N ALA A 134 -9.87 -3.12 -5.73
CA ALA A 134 -9.61 -1.83 -6.36
C ALA A 134 -8.26 -1.25 -5.90
N GLN A 135 -7.90 -1.41 -4.63
CA GLN A 135 -6.60 -0.99 -4.11
C GLN A 135 -5.46 -1.82 -4.71
N ALA A 136 -5.62 -3.15 -4.79
CA ALA A 136 -4.64 -4.03 -5.42
C ALA A 136 -4.42 -3.66 -6.90
N LEU A 137 -5.50 -3.40 -7.64
CA LEU A 137 -5.43 -2.95 -9.04
C LEU A 137 -4.70 -1.61 -9.17
N ASN A 138 -5.02 -0.63 -8.30
CA ASN A 138 -4.39 0.69 -8.34
C ASN A 138 -2.89 0.63 -8.01
N ILE A 139 -2.47 -0.21 -7.05
CA ILE A 139 -1.06 -0.43 -6.75
C ILE A 139 -0.37 -1.04 -7.99
N CYS A 140 -0.98 -2.06 -8.59
CA CYS A 140 -0.41 -2.70 -9.77
C CYS A 140 -0.29 -1.72 -10.95
N ASN A 141 -1.34 -0.98 -11.29
CA ASN A 141 -1.30 0.02 -12.37
C ASN A 141 -0.22 1.09 -12.12
N SER A 142 0.03 1.44 -10.85
CA SER A 142 1.09 2.39 -10.50
C SER A 142 2.50 1.84 -10.71
N LEU A 143 2.65 0.52 -10.74
CA LEU A 143 3.92 -0.20 -10.87
C LEU A 143 4.08 -0.87 -12.24
N GLU A 144 3.10 -0.77 -13.14
CA GLU A 144 3.02 -1.52 -14.40
C GLU A 144 4.27 -1.37 -15.29
N ASN A 145 4.93 -0.22 -15.25
CA ASN A 145 6.17 0.04 -16.01
C ASN A 145 7.45 -0.46 -15.33
N SER A 146 7.38 -0.82 -14.05
CA SER A 146 8.51 -1.30 -13.24
C SER A 146 8.50 -2.81 -13.04
N ILE A 147 7.35 -3.47 -13.20
CA ILE A 147 7.18 -4.90 -12.91
C ILE A 147 7.17 -5.74 -14.19
N SER A 148 7.69 -6.96 -14.09
CA SER A 148 7.62 -7.98 -15.13
C SER A 148 6.47 -8.97 -14.91
N GLY A 149 5.81 -8.92 -13.75
CA GLY A 149 4.76 -9.86 -13.37
C GLY A 149 3.98 -9.44 -12.13
N VAL A 150 2.72 -9.88 -12.03
CA VAL A 150 1.89 -9.72 -10.83
C VAL A 150 1.07 -10.97 -10.57
N SER A 151 0.77 -11.27 -9.31
CA SER A 151 -0.09 -12.39 -8.92
C SER A 151 -0.80 -12.12 -7.60
N ALA A 152 -2.05 -12.60 -7.49
CA ALA A 152 -2.85 -12.57 -6.25
C ALA A 152 -2.77 -13.88 -5.44
N SER A 153 -2.12 -14.91 -5.99
CA SER A 153 -2.10 -16.27 -5.40
C SER A 153 -0.87 -16.54 -4.54
N GLY A 154 0.01 -15.54 -4.34
CA GLY A 154 1.29 -15.71 -3.65
C GLY A 154 2.38 -16.44 -4.44
N ASN A 155 2.05 -16.99 -5.62
CA ASN A 155 3.02 -17.59 -6.53
C ASN A 155 3.51 -16.56 -7.54
N ALA A 156 4.82 -16.52 -7.79
CA ALA A 156 5.43 -15.66 -8.80
C ALA A 156 4.86 -16.01 -10.18
N VAL A 157 4.12 -15.07 -10.78
CA VAL A 157 3.68 -15.17 -12.17
C VAL A 157 4.44 -14.09 -12.93
N PHE A 158 5.22 -14.49 -13.93
CA PHE A 158 5.89 -13.61 -14.88
C PHE A 158 4.90 -13.37 -16.02
N ASN A 159 4.33 -12.18 -16.19
CA ASN A 159 3.37 -11.99 -17.29
C ASN A 159 2.93 -10.56 -17.66
N ILE A 160 3.47 -9.48 -17.12
CA ILE A 160 3.13 -8.12 -17.64
C ILE A 160 3.92 -7.78 -18.92
N GLY A 161 4.30 -8.81 -19.69
CA GLY A 161 4.94 -8.68 -21.00
C GLY A 161 4.05 -9.22 -22.11
N GLY A 162 3.87 -8.47 -23.20
CA GLY A 162 3.13 -8.93 -24.39
C GLY A 162 1.69 -8.43 -24.53
N GLY A 163 1.33 -7.32 -23.88
CA GLY A 163 -0.01 -6.70 -24.01
C GLY A 163 -1.01 -7.12 -22.92
N GLN A 164 -0.54 -7.80 -21.88
CA GLN A 164 -1.29 -8.04 -20.65
C GLN A 164 -1.27 -6.79 -19.77
N THR A 165 -2.32 -6.62 -18.97
CA THR A 165 -2.51 -5.49 -18.04
C THR A 165 -2.66 -6.04 -16.63
N CYS A 166 -2.45 -5.19 -15.63
CA CYS A 166 -2.77 -5.55 -14.25
C CYS A 166 -4.20 -6.08 -14.07
N LEU A 167 -5.16 -5.61 -14.88
CA LEU A 167 -6.53 -6.12 -14.88
C LEU A 167 -6.63 -7.55 -15.45
N SER A 168 -5.88 -7.88 -16.51
CA SER A 168 -5.86 -9.25 -17.06
C SER A 168 -5.25 -10.24 -16.07
N ASP A 169 -4.19 -9.83 -15.38
CA ASP A 169 -3.37 -10.76 -14.60
C ASP A 169 -3.92 -10.97 -13.18
N LEU A 170 -4.50 -9.92 -12.59
CA LEU A 170 -5.13 -10.03 -11.27
C LEU A 170 -6.57 -10.54 -11.33
N PHE A 171 -7.30 -10.19 -12.40
CA PHE A 171 -8.76 -10.37 -12.44
C PHE A 171 -9.26 -10.99 -13.75
N ASN A 172 -8.39 -11.68 -14.52
CA ASN A 172 -8.74 -12.30 -15.80
C ASN A 172 -9.42 -11.32 -16.80
N GLY A 173 -9.14 -10.02 -16.68
CA GLY A 173 -9.71 -8.97 -17.53
C GLY A 173 -11.09 -8.48 -17.10
N ASN A 174 -11.63 -8.99 -15.98
CA ASN A 174 -12.96 -8.65 -15.52
C ASN A 174 -12.94 -7.45 -14.56
N ALA A 175 -13.31 -6.27 -15.07
CA ALA A 175 -13.42 -5.04 -14.28
C ALA A 175 -14.48 -5.11 -13.17
N ALA A 176 -15.47 -6.01 -13.24
CA ALA A 176 -16.46 -6.17 -12.18
C ALA A 176 -15.82 -6.77 -10.91
N ASP A 177 -14.85 -7.68 -11.08
CA ASP A 177 -14.16 -8.33 -9.97
C ASP A 177 -13.23 -7.36 -9.23
N ALA A 178 -12.68 -6.37 -9.95
CA ALA A 178 -11.88 -5.30 -9.37
C ALA A 178 -12.67 -4.36 -8.43
N ASN A 179 -14.00 -4.28 -8.58
CA ASN A 179 -14.82 -3.26 -7.93
C ASN A 179 -15.56 -3.72 -6.66
N ASN A 180 -15.51 -5.01 -6.28
CA ASN A 180 -16.48 -5.48 -5.29
C ASN A 180 -16.06 -6.62 -4.35
N SER A 181 -14.85 -6.58 -3.79
CA SER A 181 -14.52 -7.46 -2.65
C SER A 181 -13.25 -7.05 -1.90
N ALA A 182 -13.14 -7.56 -0.68
CA ALA A 182 -11.87 -7.70 0.01
C ALA A 182 -10.95 -8.59 -0.84
N PHE A 183 -9.70 -8.15 -1.00
CA PHE A 183 -8.69 -8.88 -1.73
C PHE A 183 -8.37 -10.16 -0.98
N GLN A 184 -8.63 -11.30 -1.64
CA GLN A 184 -8.34 -12.61 -1.10
C GLN A 184 -7.01 -13.08 -1.65
N GLY A 185 -5.95 -13.01 -0.84
CA GLY A 185 -4.63 -13.54 -1.17
C GLY A 185 -3.50 -12.57 -0.86
N ASN A 186 -2.30 -12.95 -1.33
CA ASN A 186 -1.09 -12.15 -1.21
C ASN A 186 -0.76 -11.56 -2.58
N LEU A 187 -0.62 -10.24 -2.64
CA LEU A 187 -0.28 -9.54 -3.87
C LEU A 187 1.23 -9.56 -4.05
N THR A 188 1.72 -10.24 -5.08
CA THR A 188 3.16 -10.36 -5.36
C THR A 188 3.50 -9.72 -6.69
N PHE A 189 4.57 -8.95 -6.71
CA PHE A 189 5.13 -8.30 -7.90
C PHE A 189 6.49 -8.91 -8.22
N THR A 190 6.72 -9.21 -9.49
CA THR A 190 8.00 -9.71 -9.98
C THR A 190 8.73 -8.59 -10.72
N PHE A 191 10.03 -8.47 -10.48
CA PHE A 191 10.93 -7.47 -11.09
C PHE A 191 12.11 -8.18 -11.75
N ASN A 192 12.66 -7.57 -12.80
CA ASN A 192 13.79 -8.05 -13.60
C ASN A 192 14.98 -7.10 -13.54
#